data_AF-N8YN86-F1
#
_entry.id   AF-N8YN86-F1
#
_cell.length_a   1.000
_cell.length_b   1.000
_cell.length_c   1.000
_cell.angle_alpha   90.00
_cell.angle_beta   90.00
_cell.angle_gamma   90.00
#
_symmetry.space_group_name_H-M   'P 1'
#
loop_
_entity.id
_entity.type
_entity.pdbx_description
1 polymer ?
#
loop_
_entity_poly.entity_id
_entity_poly.type
_entity_poly.pdbx_seq_one_letter_code
_entity_poly.pdbx_strand_id
1 'polypeptide(L)' 'MLEKSKTPALTRALDILNFISAHGACSVLQIQEALNIPKSSIYNILEELCRQNYLIKSNDGSEVDQEI' A
#
# COMPACT_ATOMS: atom_id res chain seq x y z
N MET A 1 1.90 -7.17 24.47
CA MET A 1 0.72 -7.23 23.59
C MET A 1 0.93 -6.18 22.53
N LEU A 2 1.02 -6.53 21.24
CA LEU A 2 0.95 -5.52 20.19
C LEU A 2 -0.42 -4.85 20.34
N GLU A 3 -0.45 -3.58 20.71
CA GLU A 3 -1.70 -2.83 20.79
C GLU A 3 -2.38 -2.91 19.42
N LYS A 4 -3.59 -3.47 19.41
CA LYS A 4 -4.41 -3.45 18.19
C LYS A 4 -4.78 -1.99 17.95
N SER A 5 -4.29 -1.44 16.85
CA SER A 5 -4.67 -0.11 16.39
C SER A 5 -6.20 0.02 16.39
N LYS A 6 -6.70 1.13 16.95
CA LYS A 6 -8.14 1.48 16.89
C LYS A 6 -8.59 1.77 15.44
N THR A 7 -7.65 1.96 14.52
CA THR A 7 -7.89 2.23 13.11
C THR A 7 -6.96 1.37 12.25
N PRO A 8 -7.21 0.05 12.15
CA PRO A 8 -6.31 -0.89 11.48
C PRO A 8 -6.15 -0.61 9.98
N ALA A 9 -7.17 -0.02 9.34
CA ALA A 9 -7.08 0.39 7.94
C ALA A 9 -6.05 1.51 7.72
N LEU A 10 -6.01 2.51 8.62
CA LEU A 10 -5.06 3.61 8.54
C LEU A 10 -3.62 3.11 8.80
N THR A 11 -3.43 2.27 9.81
CA THR A 11 -2.11 1.66 10.08
C THR A 11 -1.59 0.92 8.85
N ARG A 12 -2.43 0.09 8.22
CA ARG A 12 -2.08 -0.62 6.98
C ARG A 12 -1.75 0.31 5.82
N ALA A 13 -2.46 1.41 5.67
CA ALA A 13 -2.18 2.39 4.62
C ALA A 13 -0.81 3.05 4.81
N LEU A 14 -0.47 3.41 6.05
CA LEU A 14 0.85 3.94 6.38
C LEU A 14 1.96 2.90 6.17
N ASP A 15 1.73 1.64 6.57
CA ASP A 15 2.69 0.56 6.34
C ASP A 15 2.96 0.35 4.85
N ILE A 16 1.91 0.42 4.01
CA ILE A 16 2.03 0.34 2.55
C ILE A 16 2.82 1.53 1.99
N LEU A 17 2.51 2.76 2.40
CA LEU A 17 3.23 3.95 1.95
C LEU A 17 4.72 3.90 2.34
N ASN A 18 5.02 3.50 3.59
CA ASN A 18 6.39 3.35 4.05
C ASN A 18 7.14 2.27 3.28
N PHE A 19 6.46 1.16 2.96
CA PHE A 19 7.04 0.07 2.18
C PHE A 19 7.40 0.53 0.76
N ILE A 20 6.47 1.20 0.06
CA ILE A 20 6.71 1.74 -1.29
C ILE A 20 7.82 2.79 -1.24
N SER A 21 7.79 3.72 -0.28
CA SER A 21 8.83 4.76 -0.14
C SER A 21 10.24 4.18 0.02
N ALA A 22 10.37 3.06 0.74
CA ALA A 22 11.66 2.41 0.97
C ALA A 22 12.16 1.56 -0.21
N HIS A 23 11.27 1.09 -1.09
CA HIS A 23 11.61 0.14 -2.17
C HIS A 23 11.40 0.69 -3.59
N GLY A 24 10.73 1.83 -3.73
CA GLY A 24 10.24 2.37 -5.00
C GLY A 24 9.01 1.61 -5.51
N ALA A 25 8.85 1.54 -6.83
CA ALA A 25 7.76 0.83 -7.48
C ALA A 25 7.62 -0.63 -6.98
N CYS A 26 6.42 -0.98 -6.52
CA CYS A 26 6.12 -2.28 -5.94
C CYS A 26 4.84 -2.89 -6.51
N SER A 27 4.84 -4.21 -6.70
CA SER A 27 3.64 -4.99 -7.02
C SER A 27 2.82 -5.32 -5.77
N VAL A 28 1.53 -5.61 -5.97
CA VAL A 28 0.64 -6.06 -4.89
C VAL A 28 1.14 -7.33 -4.21
N LEU A 29 1.82 -8.21 -4.95
CA LEU A 29 2.39 -9.45 -4.40
C LEU A 29 3.51 -9.14 -3.40
N GLN A 30 4.44 -8.26 -3.76
CA GLN A 30 5.53 -7.83 -2.86
C GLN A 30 4.98 -7.19 -1.59
N ILE A 31 3.97 -6.33 -1.70
CA ILE A 31 3.30 -5.70 -0.55
C ILE A 31 2.63 -6.75 0.34
N GLN A 32 1.94 -7.72 -0.26
CA GLN A 32 1.26 -8.80 0.46
C GLN A 32 2.26 -9.67 1.23
N GLU A 33 3.35 -10.09 0.60
CA GLU A 33 4.39 -10.92 1.22
C GLU A 33 5.10 -10.18 2.35
N ALA A 34 5.37 -8.89 2.20
CA ALA A 34 6.08 -8.10 3.20
C ALA A 34 5.21 -7.73 4.42
N LEU A 35 3.96 -7.31 4.20
CA LEU A 35 3.13 -6.74 5.26
C LEU A 35 2.08 -7.73 5.81
N ASN A 36 1.96 -8.91 5.20
CA ASN A 36 0.95 -9.92 5.57
C ASN A 36 -0.49 -9.35 5.60
N ILE A 37 -0.78 -8.44 4.67
CA ILE A 37 -2.10 -7.81 4.50
C ILE A 37 -2.88 -8.61 3.43
N PRO A 38 -4.18 -8.90 3.63
CA PRO A 38 -4.98 -9.56 2.61
C PRO A 38 -5.01 -8.79 1.30
N LYS A 39 -4.88 -9.50 0.17
CA LYS A 39 -4.83 -8.90 -1.18
C LYS A 39 -5.98 -7.92 -1.45
N SER A 40 -7.20 -8.26 -1.04
CA SER A 40 -8.38 -7.38 -1.17
C SER A 40 -8.23 -6.07 -0.40
N SER A 41 -7.65 -6.11 0.80
CA SER A 41 -7.38 -4.91 1.60
C SER A 41 -6.30 -4.04 0.95
N ILE A 42 -5.27 -4.64 0.36
CA ILE A 42 -4.23 -3.91 -0.36
C ILE A 42 -4.85 -3.16 -1.54
N TYR A 43 -5.66 -3.82 -2.38
CA TYR A 43 -6.32 -3.16 -3.51
C TYR A 43 -7.21 -1.98 -3.08
N ASN A 44 -8.03 -2.15 -2.04
CA ASN A 44 -8.88 -1.05 -1.54
C ASN A 44 -8.06 0.15 -1.05
N ILE A 45 -6.94 -0.11 -0.36
CA ILE A 45 -6.06 0.95 0.12
C ILE A 45 -5.33 1.63 -1.04
N LEU A 46 -4.75 0.86 -1.97
CA LEU A 46 -4.05 1.41 -3.12
C LEU A 46 -4.97 2.23 -4.02
N GLU A 47 -6.20 1.77 -4.25
CA GLU A 47 -7.21 2.53 -5.00
C GLU A 47 -7.49 3.88 -4.35
N GLU A 48 -7.70 3.90 -3.03
CA GLU A 48 -7.98 5.12 -2.29
C GLU A 48 -6.76 6.07 -2.26
N LEU A 49 -5.54 5.55 -2.12
CA LEU A 49 -4.31 6.32 -2.18
C LEU A 49 -4.05 6.92 -3.56
N CYS A 50 -4.32 6.17 -4.64
CA CYS A 50 -4.26 6.70 -6.01
C CYS A 50 -5.32 7.79 -6.23
N ARG A 51 -6.54 7.58 -5.74
CA ARG A 51 -7.63 8.58 -5.83
C ARG A 51 -7.29 9.89 -5.13
N GLN A 52 -6.47 9.83 -4.08
CA GLN A 52 -5.98 10.98 -3.32
C GLN A 52 -4.62 11.52 -3.82
N ASN A 53 -4.08 11.00 -4.93
CA ASN A 53 -2.79 11.37 -5.52
C ASN A 53 -1.57 11.14 -4.61
N TYR A 54 -1.65 10.16 -3.69
CA TYR A 54 -0.45 9.74 -2.94
C TYR A 54 0.39 8.72 -3.70
N LEU A 55 -0.20 8.03 -4.69
CA LEU A 55 0.44 6.98 -5.48
C LEU A 55 0.06 7.12 -6.95
N ILE A 56 0.98 6.73 -7.83
CA ILE A 56 0.78 6.57 -9.26
C ILE A 56 0.86 5.09 -9.60
N LYS A 57 -0.01 4.62 -10.50
CA LYS A 57 0.04 3.28 -11.07
C LYS A 57 0.91 3.27 -12.31
N SER A 58 1.70 2.22 -12.49
CA SER A 58 2.38 1.95 -13.75
C SER A 58 1.39 1.82 -14.91
N ASN A 59 1.82 2.12 -16.14
CA ASN A 59 0.96 2.10 -17.34
C ASN A 59 0.29 0.75 -17.61
N ASP A 60 0.86 -0.35 -17.12
CA ASP A 60 0.33 -1.71 -17.22
C ASP A 60 -0.51 -2.13 -15.98
N GLY A 61 -0.59 -1.27 -14.96
CA GLY A 61 -1.29 -1.52 -13.70
C GLY A 61 -0.65 -2.59 -12.80
N SER A 62 0.57 -3.05 -13.09
CA SER A 62 1.24 -4.13 -12.36
C SER A 62 1.88 -3.66 -11.05
N GLU A 63 2.30 -2.40 -11.00
CA GLU A 63 3.05 -1.79 -9.90
C GLU A 63 2.50 -0.41 -9.51
N VAL A 64 2.81 0.00 -8.28
CA VAL A 64 2.49 1.32 -7.72
C VAL A 64 3.74 1.98 -7.16
N ASP A 65 3.87 3.30 -7.35
CA ASP A 65 4.95 4.12 -6.80
C ASP A 65 4.40 5.44 -6.23
N GLN A 66 5.18 6.14 -5.40
CA GLN A 66 4.78 7.43 -4.85
C GLN A 66 4.86 8.56 -5.90
N GLU A 67 3.89 9.48 -5.86
CA GLU A 67 3.97 10.74 -6.60
C GLU A 67 5.00 11.66 -5.90
N ILE A 68 6.09 12.02 -6.57
CA ILE A 68 7.17 12.87 -6.02
C ILE A 68 6.94 14.33 -6.39
#